data_AF-A0A132NKU1-F1
#
_entry.id   AF-A0A132NKU1-F1
#
_cell.length_a   1.000
_cell.length_b   1.000
_cell.length_c   1.000
_cell.angle_alpha   90.00
_cell.angle_beta   90.00
_cell.angle_gamma   90.00
#
_symmetry.space_group_name_H-M   'P 1'
#
loop_
_entity.id
_entity.type
_entity.pdbx_description
1 polymer ?
#
loop_
_entity_poly.entity_id
_entity_poly.type
_entity_poly.pdbx_seq_one_letter_code
_entity_poly.pdbx_strand_id
1 'polypeptide(L)' 'MAGMAGRVIVFGATGYTGRLVVESLLAAGVRPTVAGRDPARVRELAERHRLAAATADAAR' A
#
# COMPACT_ATOMS: atom_id res chain seq x y z
N MET A 1 -0.67 -26.54 0.59
CA MET A 1 -1.02 -25.80 1.82
C MET A 1 -1.06 -24.31 1.48
N ALA A 2 -2.25 -23.72 1.33
CA ALA A 2 -2.35 -22.26 1.24
C ALA A 2 -2.17 -21.71 2.66
N GLY A 3 -0.91 -21.53 3.08
CA GLY A 3 -0.61 -20.83 4.32
C GLY A 3 -1.28 -19.46 4.26
N MET A 4 -1.95 -19.05 5.33
CA MET A 4 -2.62 -17.76 5.45
C MET A 4 -1.63 -16.64 5.11
N ALA A 5 -1.66 -16.19 3.85
CA ALA A 5 -0.77 -15.14 3.38
C ALA A 5 -1.12 -13.89 4.19
N GLY A 6 -0.19 -13.47 5.06
CA GLY A 6 -0.36 -12.27 5.87
C GLY A 6 -0.70 -11.09 4.96
N ARG A 7 -1.73 -10.32 5.32
CA ARG A 7 -2.11 -9.12 4.57
C ARG A 7 -1.16 -7.99 4.94
N VAL A 8 -0.44 -7.47 3.95
CA VAL A 8 0.47 -6.32 4.14
C VAL A 8 -0.29 -5.03 3.87
N ILE A 9 -0.21 -4.08 4.82
CA ILE A 9 -0.71 -2.72 4.66
C ILE A 9 0.49 -1.77 4.76
N VAL A 10 0.66 -0.91 3.76
CA VAL A 10 1.75 0.08 3.74
C VAL A 10 1.17 1.43 4.13
N PHE A 11 1.46 1.88 5.35
CA PHE A 11 1.20 3.25 5.78
C PHE A 11 2.24 4.21 5.19
N GLY A 12 1.85 5.46 4.94
CA GLY A 12 2.74 6.43 4.30
C GLY A 12 3.08 6.07 2.86
N ALA A 13 2.26 5.24 2.20
CA ALA A 13 2.51 4.71 0.86
C ALA A 13 2.69 5.80 -0.20
N THR A 14 2.13 6.99 0.01
CA THR A 14 2.25 8.12 -0.92
C THR A 14 3.54 8.94 -0.76
N GLY A 15 4.32 8.71 0.31
CA GLY A 15 5.63 9.31 0.53
C GLY A 15 6.73 8.60 -0.25
N TYR A 16 7.95 9.15 -0.21
CA TYR A 16 9.09 8.61 -0.98
C TYR A 16 9.40 7.14 -0.63
N THR A 17 9.69 6.86 0.64
CA THR A 17 10.02 5.50 1.09
C THR A 17 8.83 4.54 0.93
N GLY A 18 7.61 5.02 1.18
CA GLY A 18 6.40 4.20 1.01
C GLY A 18 6.22 3.70 -0.42
N ARG A 19 6.51 4.55 -1.42
CA ARG A 19 6.47 4.15 -2.84
C ARG A 19 7.50 3.08 -3.16
N LEU A 20 8.74 3.25 -2.72
CA LEU A 20 9.80 2.25 -2.92
C LEU A 20 9.44 0.90 -2.29
N VAL A 21 8.83 0.91 -1.09
CA VAL A 21 8.35 -0.30 -0.43
C VAL A 21 7.22 -0.96 -1.24
N VAL A 22 6.24 -0.19 -1.72
CA VAL A 22 5.16 -0.70 -2.57
C VAL A 22 5.71 -1.35 -3.84
N GLU A 23 6.63 -0.67 -4.54
CA GLU A 23 7.28 -1.20 -5.74
C GLU A 23 8.06 -2.49 -5.45
N SER A 24 8.79 -2.55 -4.33
CA SER A 24 9.55 -3.73 -3.92
C SER A 24 8.64 -4.91 -3.59
N LEU A 25 7.52 -4.67 -2.90
CA LEU A 25 6.52 -5.71 -2.59
C LEU A 25 5.88 -6.24 -3.87
N LEU A 26 5.51 -5.34 -4.80
CA LEU A 26 4.97 -5.73 -6.10
C LEU A 26 5.96 -6.58 -6.91
N ALA A 27 7.24 -6.20 -6.92
CA ALA A 27 8.30 -6.98 -7.57
C ALA A 27 8.49 -8.36 -6.93
N ALA A 28 8.24 -8.48 -5.63
CA ALA A 28 8.24 -9.76 -4.90
C ALA A 28 6.93 -10.57 -5.05
N GLY A 29 5.98 -10.11 -5.87
CA GLY A 29 4.69 -10.78 -6.08
C GLY A 29 3.66 -10.54 -4.96
N VAL A 30 3.96 -9.66 -4.00
CA VAL A 30 3.06 -9.29 -2.91
C VAL A 30 2.21 -8.10 -3.33
N ARG A 31 0.90 -8.18 -3.10
CA ARG A 31 -0.05 -7.09 -3.39
C ARG A 31 -0.52 -6.42 -2.10
N PRO A 32 0.13 -5.34 -1.64
CA PRO A 32 -0.27 -4.67 -0.41
C PRO A 32 -1.53 -3.81 -0.59
N THR A 33 -2.19 -3.50 0.51
CA THR A 33 -3.11 -2.35 0.58
C THR A 33 -2.29 -1.09 0.86
N VAL A 34 -2.47 -0.04 0.06
CA VAL A 34 -1.81 1.25 0.29
C VAL A 34 -2.66 2.12 1.21
N ALA A 35 -2.02 2.74 2.19
CA ALA A 35 -2.70 3.56 3.19
C ALA A 35 -1.99 4.90 3.44
N GLY A 36 -2.78 5.94 3.69
CA GLY A 36 -2.28 7.27 3.98
C GLY A 36 -3.39 8.26 4.34
N ARG A 37 -2.96 9.45 4.78
CA ARG A 37 -3.86 10.51 5.29
C ARG A 37 -4.61 11.26 4.20
N ASP A 38 -4.02 11.35 3.01
CA ASP A 38 -4.60 12.03 1.86
C ASP A 38 -5.31 11.01 0.96
N PRO A 39 -6.65 10.94 0.97
CA PRO A 39 -7.40 9.97 0.18
C PRO A 39 -7.21 10.13 -1.33
N ALA A 40 -6.98 11.34 -1.84
CA ALA A 40 -6.78 11.55 -3.27
C ALA A 40 -5.45 10.96 -3.72
N ARG A 41 -4.37 11.24 -2.98
CA ARG A 41 -3.03 10.71 -3.30
C ARG A 41 -2.95 9.19 -3.12
N VAL A 42 -3.67 8.63 -2.13
CA VAL A 42 -3.74 7.18 -1.93
C VAL A 42 -4.50 6.50 -3.09
N ARG A 43 -5.61 7.07 -3.55
CA ARG A 43 -6.36 6.55 -4.72
C ARG A 43 -5.52 6.60 -5.99
N GLU A 44 -4.84 7.70 -6.26
CA GLU A 44 -3.96 7.84 -7.44
C GLU A 44 -2.89 6.73 -7.46
N LEU A 45 -2.23 6.48 -6.31
CA LEU A 45 -1.23 5.42 -6.19
C LEU A 45 -1.85 4.03 -6.38
N ALA A 46 -3.01 3.80 -5.78
CA ALA A 46 -3.73 2.54 -5.89
C ALA A 46 -4.15 2.23 -7.33
N GLU A 47 -4.68 3.23 -8.06
CA GLU A 47 -5.07 3.09 -9.46
C GLU A 47 -3.86 2.79 -10.35
N ARG A 48 -2.75 3.50 -10.16
CA ARG A 48 -1.49 3.29 -10.91
C ARG A 48 -1.01 1.85 -10.85
N HIS A 49 -1.13 1.20 -9.69
CA HIS A 49 -0.63 -0.16 -9.48
C HIS A 49 -1.73 -1.24 -9.35
N ARG A 50 -3.00 -0.85 -9.52
CA ARG A 50 -4.20 -1.70 -9.31
C ARG A 50 -4.20 -2.38 -7.94
N LEU A 51 -4.01 -1.58 -6.90
CA LEU A 51 -3.98 -2.01 -5.49
C LEU A 51 -5.24 -1.58 -4.74
N ALA A 52 -5.48 -2.18 -3.57
CA ALA A 52 -6.49 -1.69 -2.64
C ALA A 52 -5.99 -0.43 -1.94
N ALA A 53 -6.91 0.48 -1.63
CA ALA A 53 -6.64 1.76 -0.96
C ALA A 53 -7.39 1.84 0.37
N ALA A 54 -6.77 2.46 1.37
CA ALA A 54 -7.43 2.85 2.61
C ALA A 54 -6.95 4.24 3.06
N THR A 55 -7.87 5.07 3.55
CA THR A 55 -7.47 6.27 4.31
C THR A 55 -7.09 5.83 5.72
N ALA A 56 -5.91 6.22 6.17
CA ALA A 56 -5.46 5.89 7.52
C ALA A 56 -4.46 6.91 8.04
N ASP A 57 -4.46 7.10 9.35
CA ASP A 57 -3.47 7.88 10.09
C ASP A 57 -2.89 6.98 11.18
N ALA A 58 -1.59 6.70 11.12
CA ALA A 58 -0.95 5.79 12.08
C ALA A 58 -0.81 6.41 13.48
N ALA A 59 -1.02 7.72 13.61
CA ALA A 59 -0.97 8.43 14.89
C ALA A 59 -2.33 8.48 15.62
N ARG A 60 -3.37 7.84 15.10
CA ARG A 60 -4.74 7.87 15.64
C ARG A 60 -5.37 6.49 15.68
#